data_AF-A0A3G6MKH6-F1
#
_entry.id   AF-A0A3G6MKH6-F1
#
_cell.length_a   1.000
_cell.length_b   1.000
_cell.length_c   1.000
_cell.angle_alpha   90.00
_cell.angle_beta   90.00
_cell.angle_gamma   90.00
#
_symmetry.space_group_name_H-M   'P 1'
#
loop_
_entity.id
_entity.type
_entity.pdbx_description
1 polymer ?
#
loop_
_entity_poly.entity_id
_entity_poly.type
_entity_poly.pdbx_seq_one_letter_code
_entity_poly.pdbx_strand_id
1 'polypeptide(L)'
;MKTKIMLLIFLAFAVSKTVVAQKVSLNSRVNMVLPSKTQKITTADLTAIAKQNDIQVVSLPNSENRSVYLTDNVLVTVFASKKPEKVDLDKVKKGLDEMAKGLSSYSSKIVSIKGNKFLITENTTENKLRFFGTNSSGTSSVNGLLEFNGSGREKAKAVLDSVIPNISFEQ
;
A
#
# COMPACT_ATOMS: atom_id res chain seq x y z
N MET A 1 47.56 -9.51 20.75
CA MET A 1 46.29 -8.76 20.93
C MET A 1 45.82 -7.96 19.70
N LYS A 2 46.66 -7.69 18.69
CA LYS A 2 46.26 -6.86 17.52
C LYS A 2 45.41 -7.58 16.46
N THR A 3 45.44 -8.91 16.41
CA THR A 3 44.73 -9.70 15.39
C THR A 3 43.24 -9.92 15.68
N LYS A 4 42.81 -9.80 16.95
CA LYS A 4 41.40 -10.02 17.34
C LYS A 4 40.49 -8.80 17.09
N ILE A 5 41.08 -7.60 16.92
CA ILE A 5 40.33 -6.36 16.69
C ILE A 5 39.93 -6.22 15.20
N MET A 6 40.75 -6.76 14.28
CA MET A 6 40.52 -6.65 12.84
C MET A 6 39.33 -7.50 12.35
N LEU A 7 39.01 -8.60 13.05
CA LEU A 7 37.86 -9.46 12.72
C LEU A 7 36.50 -8.81 13.06
N LEU A 8 36.48 -7.93 14.07
CA LEU A 8 35.26 -7.24 14.51
C LEU A 8 34.82 -6.14 13.54
N ILE A 9 35.77 -5.53 12.81
CA ILE A 9 35.47 -4.50 11.81
C ILE A 9 34.86 -5.14 10.56
N PHE A 10 35.30 -6.33 10.15
CA PHE A 10 34.73 -7.04 9.01
C PHE A 10 33.30 -7.55 9.26
N LEU A 11 32.96 -7.90 10.51
CA LEU A 11 31.60 -8.28 10.89
C LEU A 11 30.63 -7.08 10.89
N ALA A 12 31.11 -5.86 11.14
CA ALA A 12 30.28 -4.65 11.12
C ALA A 12 29.83 -4.24 9.70
N PHE A 13 30.60 -4.61 8.66
CA PHE A 13 30.23 -4.34 7.26
C PHE A 13 29.33 -5.42 6.63
N ALA A 14 29.21 -6.60 7.25
CA ALA A 14 28.42 -7.70 6.70
C ALA A 14 26.90 -7.59 6.96
N VAL A 15 26.45 -6.62 7.77
CA VAL A 15 25.03 -6.50 8.16
C VAL A 15 24.29 -5.35 7.47
N SER A 16 24.98 -4.47 6.76
CA SER A 16 24.34 -3.42 5.96
C SER A 16 23.93 -3.98 4.60
N LYS A 17 22.94 -4.89 4.60
CA LYS A 17 22.06 -5.04 3.45
C LYS A 17 21.31 -3.71 3.34
N THR A 18 21.86 -2.73 2.62
CA THR A 18 21.13 -1.54 2.23
C THR A 18 20.01 -1.99 1.31
N VAL A 19 18.87 -2.25 1.94
CA VAL A 19 17.61 -2.53 1.31
C VAL A 19 17.23 -1.29 0.49
N VAL A 20 17.60 -1.25 -0.79
CA VAL A 20 17.25 -0.14 -1.68
C VAL A 20 15.74 -0.25 -1.94
N ALA A 21 14.98 0.59 -1.24
CA ALA A 21 13.54 0.72 -1.47
C ALA A 21 13.31 1.34 -2.86
N GLN A 22 12.30 0.86 -3.60
CA GLN A 22 12.07 1.28 -4.98
C GLN A 22 11.14 2.49 -5.01
N LYS A 23 11.63 3.64 -5.51
CA LYS A 23 10.77 4.80 -5.78
C LYS A 23 10.03 4.59 -7.10
N VAL A 24 8.72 4.82 -7.07
CA VAL A 24 7.83 4.71 -8.21
C VAL A 24 6.97 5.97 -8.31
N SER A 25 6.85 6.51 -9.53
CA SER A 25 5.88 7.56 -9.85
C SER A 25 4.59 6.91 -10.32
N LEU A 26 3.48 7.17 -9.61
CA LEU A 26 2.14 6.72 -10.00
C LEU A 26 1.56 7.65 -11.07
N ASN A 27 1.85 8.95 -10.95
CA ASN A 27 1.65 9.98 -11.96
C ASN A 27 2.55 11.18 -11.65
N SER A 28 2.41 12.28 -12.40
CA SER A 28 3.20 13.50 -12.20
C SER A 28 3.03 14.19 -10.83
N ARG A 29 2.08 13.74 -10.02
CA ARG A 29 1.73 14.35 -8.72
C ARG A 29 1.84 13.41 -7.53
N VAL A 30 1.97 12.10 -7.75
CA VAL A 30 1.98 11.12 -6.66
C VAL A 30 3.15 10.18 -6.86
N ASN A 31 4.02 10.17 -5.87
CA ASN A 31 5.14 9.27 -5.78
C ASN A 31 4.95 8.34 -4.59
N MET A 32 5.51 7.14 -4.69
CA MET A 32 5.45 6.12 -3.66
C MET A 32 6.81 5.42 -3.58
N VAL A 33 7.26 5.09 -2.37
CA VAL A 33 8.37 4.17 -2.19
C VAL A 33 7.82 2.83 -1.72
N LEU A 34 8.13 1.77 -2.48
CA LEU A 34 7.71 0.41 -2.20
C LEU A 34 8.79 -0.35 -1.42
N PRO A 35 8.42 -1.33 -0.59
CA PRO A 35 9.37 -2.22 0.07
C PRO A 35 10.33 -2.85 -0.93
N SER A 36 11.55 -3.18 -0.50
CA SER A 36 12.44 -3.96 -1.34
C SER A 36 11.83 -5.31 -1.70
N LYS A 37 12.23 -5.87 -2.85
CA LYS A 37 11.69 -7.13 -3.40
C LYS A 37 10.24 -7.04 -3.86
N THR A 38 9.70 -5.83 -3.98
CA THR A 38 8.42 -5.62 -4.64
C THR A 38 8.58 -5.81 -6.15
N GLN A 39 7.74 -6.65 -6.74
CA GLN A 39 7.72 -6.92 -8.18
C GLN A 39 6.52 -6.22 -8.82
N LYS A 40 6.72 -5.48 -9.91
CA LYS A 40 5.60 -4.94 -10.70
C LYS A 40 4.96 -6.07 -11.51
N ILE A 41 3.63 -6.15 -11.46
CA ILE A 41 2.83 -7.17 -12.11
C ILE A 41 2.10 -6.56 -13.31
N THR A 42 2.14 -7.25 -14.45
CA THR A 42 1.36 -6.86 -15.62
C THR A 42 -0.08 -7.34 -15.50
N THR A 43 -1.00 -6.70 -16.24
CA THR A 43 -2.40 -7.17 -16.29
C THR A 43 -2.50 -8.61 -16.82
N ALA A 44 -1.61 -9.03 -17.71
CA ALA A 44 -1.59 -10.39 -18.27
C ALA A 44 -1.20 -11.44 -17.22
N ASP A 45 -0.27 -11.10 -16.33
CA ASP A 45 0.26 -12.03 -15.32
C ASP A 45 -0.58 -12.06 -14.03
N LEU A 46 -1.43 -11.06 -13.81
CA LEU A 46 -2.17 -10.87 -12.56
C LEU A 46 -2.95 -12.12 -12.13
N THR A 47 -3.74 -12.69 -13.04
CA THR A 47 -4.58 -13.87 -12.73
C THR A 47 -3.73 -15.09 -12.37
N ALA A 48 -2.62 -15.30 -13.08
CA ALA A 48 -1.73 -16.42 -12.83
C ALA A 48 -1.03 -16.28 -11.46
N ILE A 49 -0.53 -15.09 -11.16
CA ILE A 49 0.13 -14.78 -9.88
C ILE A 49 -0.84 -14.84 -8.71
N ALA A 50 -2.05 -14.30 -8.87
CA ALA A 50 -3.10 -14.39 -7.87
C ALA A 50 -3.42 -15.85 -7.54
N LYS A 51 -3.60 -16.69 -8.57
CA LYS A 51 -3.84 -18.13 -8.39
C LYS A 51 -2.67 -18.84 -7.70
N GLN A 52 -1.43 -18.53 -8.07
CA GLN A 52 -0.24 -19.12 -7.46
C GLN A 52 -0.12 -18.81 -5.95
N ASN A 53 -0.63 -17.65 -5.53
CA ASN A 53 -0.56 -17.18 -4.14
C ASN A 53 -1.85 -17.40 -3.35
N ASP A 54 -2.86 -18.04 -3.95
CA ASP A 54 -4.20 -18.25 -3.37
C ASP A 54 -4.88 -16.93 -2.97
N ILE A 55 -4.77 -15.90 -3.83
CA ILE A 55 -5.34 -14.57 -3.60
C ILE A 55 -6.58 -14.40 -4.48
N GLN A 56 -7.70 -14.05 -3.85
CA GLN A 56 -8.93 -13.70 -4.56
C GLN A 56 -8.89 -12.24 -5.02
N VAL A 57 -8.61 -12.03 -6.30
CA VAL A 57 -8.59 -10.70 -6.91
C VAL A 57 -9.99 -10.19 -7.25
N VAL A 58 -10.21 -8.90 -7.05
CA VAL A 58 -11.39 -8.17 -7.51
C VAL A 58 -11.07 -7.39 -8.77
N SER A 59 -11.93 -7.51 -9.78
CA SER A 59 -11.88 -6.61 -10.93
C SER A 59 -12.32 -5.21 -10.49
N LEU A 60 -11.39 -4.25 -10.50
CA LEU A 60 -11.71 -2.84 -10.28
C LEU A 60 -12.23 -2.24 -11.60
N PRO A 61 -13.44 -1.66 -11.63
CA PRO A 61 -13.98 -0.99 -12.82
C PRO A 61 -13.19 0.28 -13.13
N ASN A 62 -12.91 0.53 -14.42
CA ASN A 62 -12.32 1.78 -14.97
C ASN A 62 -11.10 2.33 -14.22
N SER A 63 -10.08 1.51 -14.01
CA SER A 63 -8.80 1.98 -13.49
C SER A 63 -7.77 2.10 -14.60
N GLU A 64 -8.01 3.02 -15.55
CA GLU A 64 -6.93 3.46 -16.43
C GLU A 64 -5.75 3.93 -15.55
N ASN A 65 -4.54 3.49 -15.87
CA ASN A 65 -3.32 3.80 -15.12
C ASN A 65 -3.21 3.18 -13.71
N ARG A 66 -3.92 2.08 -13.41
CA ARG A 66 -3.57 1.27 -12.23
C ARG A 66 -2.21 0.60 -12.43
N SER A 67 -1.43 0.56 -11.36
CA SER A 67 -0.24 -0.27 -11.26
C SER A 67 -0.45 -1.33 -10.20
N VAL A 68 -0.08 -2.56 -10.51
CA VAL A 68 -0.19 -3.70 -9.59
C VAL A 68 1.21 -4.16 -9.23
N TYR A 69 1.40 -4.48 -7.95
CA TYR A 69 2.67 -4.96 -7.41
C TYR A 69 2.43 -6.20 -6.56
N LEU A 70 3.42 -7.10 -6.51
CA LEU A 70 3.47 -8.22 -5.60
C LEU A 70 4.60 -7.98 -4.60
N THR A 71 4.30 -8.06 -3.31
CA THR A 71 5.29 -7.93 -2.23
C THR A 71 4.86 -8.81 -1.06
N ASP A 72 5.76 -9.68 -0.59
CA ASP A 72 5.49 -10.63 0.50
C ASP A 72 4.18 -11.45 0.37
N ASN A 73 3.84 -11.88 -0.85
CA ASN A 73 2.58 -12.58 -1.20
C ASN A 73 1.31 -11.74 -0.96
N VAL A 74 1.44 -10.42 -1.04
CA VAL A 74 0.35 -9.44 -1.03
C VAL A 74 0.33 -8.74 -2.37
N LEU A 75 -0.83 -8.73 -3.02
CA LEU A 75 -1.06 -7.92 -4.21
C LEU A 75 -1.44 -6.50 -3.80
N VAL A 76 -0.68 -5.52 -4.27
CA VAL A 76 -0.88 -4.10 -4.01
C VAL A 76 -1.28 -3.43 -5.33
N THR A 77 -2.56 -3.12 -5.47
CA THR A 77 -3.09 -2.36 -6.60
C THR A 77 -3.24 -0.91 -6.21
N VAL A 78 -2.57 -0.02 -6.94
CA VAL A 78 -2.57 1.43 -6.66
C VAL A 78 -2.84 2.24 -7.91
N PHE A 79 -3.55 3.35 -7.74
CA PHE A 79 -3.74 4.34 -8.78
C PHE A 79 -3.88 5.73 -8.16
N ALA A 80 -3.41 6.74 -8.87
CA ALA A 80 -3.45 8.13 -8.44
C ALA A 80 -4.31 8.95 -9.40
N SER A 81 -5.07 9.90 -8.85
CA SER A 81 -5.96 10.75 -9.64
C SER A 81 -6.04 12.17 -9.11
N LYS A 82 -6.23 13.13 -10.02
CA LYS A 82 -6.63 14.50 -9.69
C LYS A 82 -8.12 14.50 -9.36
N LYS A 83 -8.50 15.29 -8.36
CA LYS A 83 -9.90 15.49 -7.99
C LYS A 83 -10.33 16.90 -8.39
N PRO A 84 -11.51 17.04 -9.02
CA PRO A 84 -12.02 18.36 -9.40
C PRO A 84 -12.37 19.20 -8.17
N GLU A 85 -12.71 18.53 -7.06
CA GLU A 85 -13.09 19.15 -5.80
C GLU A 85 -12.32 18.52 -4.64
N LYS A 86 -12.26 19.24 -3.52
CA LYS A 86 -11.65 18.75 -2.29
C LYS A 86 -12.43 17.53 -1.79
N VAL A 87 -11.73 16.41 -1.67
CA VAL A 87 -12.31 15.21 -1.05
C VAL A 87 -12.30 15.35 0.47
N ASP A 88 -13.48 15.20 1.08
CA ASP A 88 -13.64 15.12 2.52
C ASP A 88 -13.64 13.65 2.98
N LEU A 89 -12.51 13.19 3.51
CA LEU A 89 -12.37 11.81 3.98
C LEU A 89 -13.22 11.48 5.20
N ASP A 90 -13.58 12.48 6.01
CA ASP A 90 -14.46 12.27 7.16
C ASP A 90 -15.89 11.94 6.67
N LYS A 91 -16.35 12.65 5.62
CA LYS A 91 -17.62 12.33 4.93
C LYS A 91 -17.58 10.97 4.23
N VAL A 92 -16.47 10.64 3.54
CA VAL A 92 -16.30 9.33 2.89
C VAL A 92 -16.31 8.21 3.92
N LYS A 93 -15.57 8.36 5.03
CA LYS A 93 -15.54 7.40 6.13
C LYS A 93 -16.93 7.14 6.68
N LYS A 94 -17.67 8.21 7.01
CA LYS A 94 -19.05 8.10 7.50
C LYS A 94 -19.93 7.32 6.54
N GLY A 95 -19.86 7.60 5.23
CA GLY A 95 -20.62 6.87 4.23
C GLY A 95 -20.29 5.38 4.21
N LEU A 96 -19.01 5.02 4.26
CA LEU A 96 -18.59 3.62 4.28
C LEU A 96 -18.97 2.91 5.59
N ASP A 97 -18.86 3.58 6.74
CA ASP A 97 -19.25 3.03 8.03
C ASP A 97 -20.74 2.72 8.09
N GLU A 98 -21.58 3.61 7.56
CA GLU A 98 -23.03 3.38 7.47
C GLU A 98 -23.36 2.21 6.51
N MET A 99 -22.68 2.12 5.37
CA MET A 99 -22.84 1.00 4.43
C MET A 99 -22.39 -0.34 5.01
N ALA A 100 -21.39 -0.32 5.89
CA ALA A 100 -20.84 -1.51 6.54
C ALA A 100 -21.50 -1.81 7.89
N LYS A 101 -22.57 -1.11 8.25
CA LYS A 101 -23.27 -1.30 9.51
C LYS A 101 -23.74 -2.75 9.65
N GLY A 102 -23.34 -3.39 10.75
CA GLY A 102 -23.63 -4.80 11.03
C GLY A 102 -22.57 -5.79 10.51
N LEU A 103 -21.57 -5.34 9.75
CA LEU A 103 -20.45 -6.18 9.33
C LEU A 103 -19.35 -6.19 10.41
N SER A 104 -19.29 -7.27 11.20
CA SER A 104 -18.27 -7.42 12.24
C SER A 104 -16.83 -7.53 11.70
N SER A 105 -16.68 -7.89 10.43
CA SER A 105 -15.40 -8.00 9.73
C SER A 105 -14.86 -6.67 9.19
N TYR A 106 -15.66 -5.60 9.27
CA TYR A 106 -15.30 -4.28 8.77
C TYR A 106 -14.71 -3.38 9.86
N SER A 107 -13.67 -2.63 9.52
CA SER A 107 -13.23 -1.48 10.31
C SER A 107 -12.71 -0.36 9.43
N SER A 108 -12.71 0.87 9.97
CA SER A 108 -12.14 2.02 9.28
C SER A 108 -11.50 3.01 10.24
N LYS A 109 -10.44 3.69 9.77
CA LYS A 109 -9.76 4.77 10.51
C LYS A 109 -9.20 5.80 9.56
N ILE A 110 -9.10 7.05 10.03
CA ILE A 110 -8.35 8.09 9.35
C ILE A 110 -7.04 8.30 10.10
N VAL A 111 -5.94 8.38 9.36
CA VAL A 111 -4.61 8.71 9.87
C VAL A 111 -4.04 9.91 9.12
N SER A 112 -3.27 10.74 9.82
CA SER A 112 -2.55 11.87 9.23
C SER A 112 -1.07 11.56 9.20
N ILE A 113 -0.45 11.61 8.03
CA ILE A 113 0.98 11.34 7.85
C ILE A 113 1.59 12.43 6.97
N LYS A 114 2.58 13.15 7.49
CA LYS A 114 3.26 14.26 6.78
C LYS A 114 2.29 15.31 6.21
N GLY A 115 1.23 15.64 6.95
CA GLY A 115 0.21 16.60 6.52
C GLY A 115 -0.82 16.08 5.51
N ASN A 116 -0.68 14.84 5.04
CA ASN A 116 -1.64 14.16 4.18
C ASN A 116 -2.60 13.33 5.03
N LYS A 117 -3.84 13.16 4.58
CA LYS A 117 -4.83 12.30 5.25
C LYS A 117 -4.99 10.98 4.49
N PHE A 118 -5.15 9.89 5.22
CA PHE A 118 -5.44 8.56 4.67
C PHE A 118 -6.61 7.92 5.41
N LEU A 119 -7.65 7.57 4.68
CA LEU A 119 -8.72 6.70 5.16
C LEU A 119 -8.30 5.26 4.87
N ILE A 120 -8.17 4.44 5.90
CA ILE A 120 -7.86 3.01 5.82
C ILE A 120 -9.13 2.25 6.16
N THR A 121 -9.48 1.27 5.35
CA THR A 121 -10.56 0.32 5.65
C THR A 121 -10.05 -1.12 5.58
N GLU A 122 -10.55 -1.96 6.47
CA GLU A 122 -10.27 -3.39 6.52
C GLU A 122 -11.58 -4.16 6.38
N ASN A 123 -11.57 -5.22 5.56
CA ASN A 123 -12.63 -6.22 5.54
C ASN A 123 -11.97 -7.59 5.62
N THR A 124 -12.05 -8.23 6.80
CA THR A 124 -11.36 -9.50 7.06
C THR A 124 -12.02 -10.69 6.37
N THR A 125 -13.33 -10.62 6.06
CA THR A 125 -14.01 -11.69 5.32
C THR A 125 -13.53 -11.75 3.87
N GLU A 126 -13.21 -10.60 3.30
CA GLU A 126 -12.72 -10.50 1.92
C GLU A 126 -11.21 -10.63 1.78
N ASN A 127 -10.46 -10.76 2.89
CA ASN A 127 -8.99 -10.69 2.91
C ASN A 127 -8.45 -9.44 2.19
N LYS A 128 -9.01 -8.27 2.54
CA LYS A 128 -8.66 -6.99 1.90
C LYS A 128 -8.39 -5.87 2.90
N LEU A 129 -7.36 -5.10 2.60
CA LEU A 129 -7.14 -3.77 3.16
C LEU A 129 -7.24 -2.76 2.02
N ARG A 130 -7.88 -1.62 2.27
CA ARG A 130 -7.97 -0.52 1.30
C ARG A 130 -7.47 0.75 1.96
N PHE A 131 -6.90 1.63 1.17
CA PHE A 131 -6.62 3.00 1.61
C PHE A 131 -7.00 4.01 0.54
N PHE A 132 -7.49 5.16 1.00
CA PHE A 132 -7.73 6.34 0.19
C PHE A 132 -6.95 7.49 0.82
N GLY A 133 -5.89 7.93 0.15
CA GLY A 133 -5.03 9.03 0.57
C GLY A 133 -5.30 10.30 -0.21
N THR A 134 -5.16 11.45 0.45
CA THR A 134 -5.24 12.77 -0.20
C THR A 134 -4.11 13.68 0.27
N ASN A 135 -3.66 14.58 -0.60
CA ASN A 135 -2.85 15.72 -0.19
C ASN A 135 -3.62 16.65 0.78
N SER A 136 -2.93 17.61 1.39
CA SER A 136 -3.51 18.55 2.35
C SER A 136 -4.69 19.37 1.80
N SER A 137 -4.68 19.69 0.50
CA SER A 137 -5.77 20.42 -0.17
C SER A 137 -6.92 19.51 -0.65
N GLY A 138 -6.76 18.19 -0.59
CA GLY A 138 -7.76 17.21 -1.03
C GLY A 138 -7.97 17.11 -2.54
N THR A 139 -7.10 17.72 -3.34
CA THR A 139 -7.22 17.81 -4.82
C THR A 139 -6.38 16.78 -5.56
N SER A 140 -5.44 16.11 -4.88
CA SER A 140 -4.71 14.96 -5.39
C SER A 140 -4.98 13.77 -4.49
N SER A 141 -5.19 12.60 -5.09
CA SER A 141 -5.54 11.40 -4.35
C SER A 141 -4.78 10.17 -4.85
N VAL A 142 -4.62 9.22 -3.94
CA VAL A 142 -4.16 7.87 -4.20
C VAL A 142 -5.17 6.89 -3.63
N ASN A 143 -5.47 5.85 -4.39
CA ASN A 143 -6.31 4.75 -3.98
C ASN A 143 -5.44 3.51 -3.99
N GLY A 144 -5.53 2.71 -2.94
CA GLY A 144 -4.82 1.45 -2.81
C GLY A 144 -5.72 0.34 -2.33
N LEU A 145 -5.49 -0.85 -2.89
CA LEU A 145 -6.12 -2.10 -2.52
C LEU A 145 -4.99 -3.12 -2.28
N LEU A 146 -5.00 -3.73 -1.10
CA LEU A 146 -4.13 -4.83 -0.74
C LEU A 146 -4.98 -6.09 -0.64
N GLU A 147 -4.66 -7.07 -1.46
CA GLU A 147 -5.33 -8.37 -1.54
C GLU A 147 -4.35 -9.46 -1.09
N PHE A 148 -4.81 -10.35 -0.22
CA PHE A 148 -3.99 -11.38 0.39
C PHE A 148 -4.80 -12.67 0.57
N ASN A 149 -4.13 -13.78 0.84
CA ASN A 149 -4.78 -15.05 1.17
C ASN A 149 -5.25 -15.08 2.65
N GLY A 150 -5.99 -16.11 3.07
CA GLY A 150 -6.58 -16.16 4.42
C GLY A 150 -5.59 -16.05 5.60
N SER A 151 -4.30 -16.35 5.39
CA SER A 151 -3.25 -16.22 6.42
C SER A 151 -2.37 -14.97 6.27
N GLY A 152 -2.56 -14.20 5.18
CA GLY A 152 -1.70 -13.08 4.80
C GLY A 152 -2.00 -11.76 5.50
N ARG A 153 -2.96 -11.71 6.43
CA ARG A 153 -3.43 -10.46 7.06
C ARG A 153 -2.32 -9.62 7.68
N GLU A 154 -1.46 -10.23 8.49
CA GLU A 154 -0.39 -9.50 9.17
C GLU A 154 0.70 -9.03 8.20
N LYS A 155 0.95 -9.79 7.11
CA LYS A 155 1.83 -9.34 6.03
C LYS A 155 1.23 -8.14 5.30
N ALA A 156 -0.06 -8.17 5.00
CA ALA A 156 -0.74 -7.05 4.35
C ALA A 156 -0.72 -5.78 5.21
N LYS A 157 -0.89 -5.90 6.54
CA LYS A 157 -0.72 -4.77 7.47
C LYS A 157 0.71 -4.23 7.45
N ALA A 158 1.71 -5.09 7.52
CA ALA A 158 3.10 -4.67 7.45
C ALA A 158 3.43 -3.95 6.12
N VAL A 159 2.90 -4.44 5.00
CA VAL A 159 3.01 -3.78 3.69
C VAL A 159 2.31 -2.41 3.71
N LEU A 160 1.10 -2.33 4.26
CA LEU A 160 0.36 -1.07 4.39
C LEU A 160 1.14 -0.03 5.21
N ASP A 161 1.63 -0.44 6.37
CA ASP A 161 2.38 0.40 7.31
C ASP A 161 3.74 0.83 6.72
N SER A 162 4.33 0.02 5.83
CA SER A 162 5.51 0.41 5.06
C SER A 162 5.20 1.33 3.89
N VAL A 163 4.03 1.20 3.25
CA VAL A 163 3.69 1.94 2.02
C VAL A 163 3.15 3.34 2.33
N ILE A 164 2.15 3.47 3.22
CA ILE A 164 1.45 4.75 3.43
C ILE A 164 2.41 5.89 3.81
N PRO A 165 3.36 5.74 4.75
CA PRO A 165 4.27 6.83 5.12
C PRO A 165 5.22 7.27 4.01
N ASN A 166 5.36 6.44 2.97
CA ASN A 166 6.24 6.63 1.85
C ASN A 166 5.52 7.13 0.59
N ILE A 167 4.25 7.50 0.72
CA ILE A 167 3.50 8.21 -0.31
C ILE A 167 3.76 9.70 -0.16
N SER A 168 4.15 10.36 -1.26
CA SER A 168 4.28 11.82 -1.33
C SER A 168 3.43 12.38 -2.47
N PHE A 169 2.89 13.56 -2.22
CA PHE A 169 2.15 14.33 -3.22
C PHE A 169 3.02 15.52 -3.63
N GLU A 170 3.27 15.66 -4.92
CA GLU A 170 3.83 16.90 -5.49
C GLU A 170 2.75 17.98 -5.41
N GLN A 171 3.18 19.21 -5.10
CA GLN A 171 2.29 20.36 -4.97
C GLN A 171 1.85 20.87 -6.35
#